data_AF-A0A3C0SLY0-F1
#
_entry.id   AF-A0A3C0SLY0-F1
#
_cell.length_a   1.000
_cell.length_b   1.000
_cell.length_c   1.000
_cell.angle_alpha   90.00
_cell.angle_beta   90.00
_cell.angle_gamma   90.00
#
_symmetry.space_group_name_H-M   'P 1'
#
loop_
_entity.id
_entity.type
_entity.pdbx_description
1 polymer ?
#
loop_
_entity_poly.entity_id
_entity_poly.type
_entity_poly.pdbx_seq_one_letter_code
_entity_poly.pdbx_strand_id
1 'polypeptide(L)' 'MEALKVYELLNKYGKCPKCGNEYLGNGNGTLEVEDETFKRTCKCGFEIITDENGKQL' A
#
# COMPACT_ATOMS: atom_id res chain seq x y z
N MET A 1 -0.72 -10.70 -7.77
CA MET A 1 0.52 -10.70 -6.97
C MET A 1 0.41 -11.85 -5.98
N GLU A 2 1.51 -12.53 -5.63
CA GLU A 2 1.50 -13.60 -4.63
C GLU A 2 1.00 -13.12 -3.25
N ALA A 3 0.10 -13.89 -2.61
CA ALA A 3 -0.56 -13.46 -1.37
C ALA A 3 0.43 -13.18 -0.22
N LEU A 4 1.52 -13.95 -0.13
CA LEU A 4 2.57 -13.72 0.86
C LEU A 4 3.22 -12.35 0.66
N LYS A 5 3.44 -11.95 -0.59
CA LYS A 5 4.06 -10.67 -0.91
C LYS A 5 3.16 -9.50 -0.55
N VAL A 6 1.86 -9.62 -0.82
CA VAL A 6 0.85 -8.64 -0.39
C VAL A 6 0.90 -8.47 1.14
N TYR A 7 0.99 -9.57 1.89
CA TYR A 7 1.10 -9.52 3.35
C TYR A 7 2.37 -8.81 3.83
N GLU A 8 3.53 -9.06 3.20
CA GLU A 8 4.77 -8.33 3.52
C GLU A 8 4.62 -6.82 3.27
N LEU A 9 4.01 -6.44 2.14
CA LEU A 9 3.77 -5.04 1.80
C LEU A 9 2.75 -4.38 2.73
N LEU A 10 1.73 -5.10 3.20
CA LEU A 10 0.80 -4.63 4.22
C LEU A 10 1.46 -4.44 5.58
N ASN A 11 2.39 -5.30 5.98
CA ASN A 11 3.18 -5.08 7.20
C ASN A 11 4.04 -3.80 7.09
N LYS A 12 4.55 -3.49 5.89
CA LYS A 12 5.40 -2.32 5.66
C LYS A 12 4.62 -1.02 5.47
N TYR A 13 3.49 -1.07 4.77
CA TYR A 13 2.76 0.12 4.29
C TYR A 13 1.30 0.18 4.76
N GLY A 14 0.81 -0.81 5.51
CA GLY A 14 -0.54 -0.83 6.07
C GLY A 14 -0.77 0.37 6.98
N LYS A 15 0.20 0.63 7.86
CA LYS A 15 0.32 1.91 8.56
C LYS A 15 1.12 2.89 7.72
N CYS A 16 0.55 4.07 7.47
CA CYS A 16 1.21 5.09 6.68
C CYS A 16 2.55 5.50 7.33
N PRO A 17 3.70 5.39 6.63
CA PRO A 17 5.00 5.75 7.20
C PRO A 17 5.16 7.25 7.43
N LYS A 18 4.32 8.08 6.80
CA LYS A 18 4.38 9.55 6.92
C LYS A 18 3.60 10.10 8.11
N CYS A 19 2.39 9.59 8.36
CA CYS A 19 1.49 10.15 9.39
C CYS A 19 0.92 9.12 10.36
N GLY A 20 1.30 7.85 10.24
CA GLY A 20 0.83 6.77 11.12
C GLY A 20 -0.62 6.34 10.92
N ASN A 21 -1.34 6.87 9.93
CA ASN A 21 -2.73 6.46 9.68
C ASN A 21 -2.79 5.05 9.08
N GLU A 22 -3.56 4.17 9.71
CA GLU A 22 -3.77 2.78 9.27
C GLU A 22 -5.12 2.56 8.57
N TYR A 23 -6.05 3.51 8.68
CA TYR A 23 -7.37 3.39 8.07
C TYR A 23 -7.35 3.58 6.55
N LEU A 24 -8.24 2.86 5.88
CA LEU A 24 -8.48 2.88 4.43
C LEU A 24 -9.92 3.32 4.14
N GLY A 25 -10.16 3.86 2.93
CA GLY A 25 -11.47 4.32 2.50
C GLY A 25 -11.94 5.57 3.23
N ASN A 26 -13.14 6.07 2.88
CA ASN A 26 -13.75 7.26 3.50
C ASN A 26 -12.79 8.47 3.56
N GLY A 27 -12.03 8.70 2.49
CA GLY A 27 -11.03 9.77 2.42
C GLY A 27 -9.75 9.56 3.22
N ASN A 28 -9.54 8.40 3.87
CA ASN A 28 -8.30 8.09 4.59
C ASN A 28 -7.17 7.60 3.67
N GLY A 29 -7.51 7.21 2.44
CA GLY A 29 -6.58 6.64 1.47
C GLY A 29 -7.12 5.36 0.83
N THR A 30 -6.35 4.77 -0.08
CA THR A 30 -6.69 3.56 -0.83
C THR A 30 -5.64 2.47 -0.66
N LEU A 31 -6.08 1.25 -0.90
CA LEU A 31 -5.26 0.06 -1.10
C LEU A 31 -5.83 -0.64 -2.34
N GLU A 32 -5.00 -0.80 -3.36
CA GLU A 32 -5.33 -1.44 -4.63
C GLU A 32 -4.31 -2.56 -4.83
N VAL A 33 -4.77 -3.80 -5.02
CA VAL A 33 -3.91 -4.96 -5.25
C VAL A 33 -4.40 -5.65 -6.50
N GLU A 34 -3.52 -5.74 -7.49
CA GLU A 34 -3.78 -6.37 -8.78
C GLU A 34 -2.84 -7.57 -9.00
N ASP A 35 -2.92 -8.19 -10.17
CA ASP A 35 -2.09 -9.35 -10.52
C ASP A 35 -0.59 -9.03 -10.48
N GLU A 36 -0.20 -7.79 -10.78
CA GLU A 36 1.21 -7.40 -10.87
C GLU A 36 1.59 -6.21 -9.99
N THR A 37 0.61 -5.53 -9.39
CA THR A 37 0.88 -4.27 -8.67
C THR A 37 0.23 -4.22 -7.29
N PHE A 38 0.89 -3.48 -6.41
CA PHE A 38 0.36 -3.05 -5.13
C PHE A 38 0.45 -1.55 -5.06
N LYS A 39 -0.67 -0.88 -4.78
CA LYS A 39 -0.73 0.57 -4.62
C LYS A 39 -1.39 0.92 -3.30
N ARG A 40 -0.77 1.86 -2.58
CA ARG A 40 -1.24 2.37 -1.30
C ARG A 40 -1.15 3.89 -1.28
N THR A 41 -2.27 4.56 -1.02
CA THR A 41 -2.35 6.04 -0.90
C THR A 41 -2.86 6.46 0.47
N CYS A 42 -2.46 7.59 1.01
CA CYS A 42 -2.95 8.08 2.31
C CYS A 42 -3.40 9.54 2.23
N LYS A 43 -4.38 9.91 3.07
CA LYS A 43 -4.89 11.30 3.18
C LYS A 43 -3.84 12.39 3.42
N CYS A 44 -2.66 12.03 3.93
CA CYS A 44 -1.54 12.95 4.17
C CYS A 44 -0.66 13.16 2.93
N GLY A 45 -1.04 12.58 1.78
CA GLY A 45 -0.30 12.64 0.52
C GLY A 45 0.82 11.60 0.40
N PHE A 46 0.84 10.56 1.23
CA PHE A 46 1.72 9.40 0.98
C PHE A 46 1.14 8.55 -0.15
N GLU A 47 1.99 8.15 -1.08
CA GLU A 47 1.66 7.22 -2.16
C GLU A 47 2.85 6.30 -2.43
N ILE A 48 2.58 5.03 -2.68
CA ILE A 48 3.55 4.04 -3.14
C ILE A 48 2.85 3.12 -4.15
N ILE A 49 3.54 2.80 -5.22
CA ILE A 49 3.17 1.75 -6.18
C ILE A 49 4.38 0.81 -6.28
N THR A 50 4.15 -0.50 -6.18
CA THR A 50 5.20 -1.51 -6.35
C THR A 50 4.80 -2.56 -7.36
N ASP A 51 5.78 -3.15 -8.04
CA ASP A 51 5.61 -4.38 -8.83
C ASP A 51 5.37 -5.61 -7.93
N GLU A 52 5.18 -6.77 -8.57
CA GLU A 52 4.99 -8.09 -7.93
C GLU A 52 6.14 -8.50 -7.01
N ASN A 53 7.33 -7.91 -7.17
CA ASN A 53 8.52 -8.17 -6.35
C ASN A 53 8.67 -7.15 -5.20
N GLY A 54 7.74 -6.19 -5.08
CA GLY A 54 7.77 -5.13 -4.07
C GLY A 54 8.78 -4.03 -4.38
N LYS A 55 9.28 -3.94 -5.62
CA LYS A 55 10.10 -2.84 -6.08
C LYS A 55 9.21 -1.68 -6.44
N GLN A 56 9.56 -0.48 -5.95
CA GLN A 56 8.81 0.73 -6.27
C GLN A 56 8.90 1.06 -7.76
N LEU A 57 7.75 1.41 -8.35
CA LEU A 57 7.60 1.89 -9.72
C LEU A 57 7.74 3.43 -9.79
#